data_AF-A0A7V2QLM6-F1
#
_entry.id   AF-A0A7V2QLM6-F1
#
_cell.length_a   1.000
_cell.length_b   1.000
_cell.length_c   1.000
_cell.angle_alpha   90.00
_cell.angle_beta   90.00
_cell.angle_gamma   90.00
#
_symmetry.space_group_name_H-M   'P 1'
#
loop_
_entity.id
_entity.type
_entity.pdbx_description
1 polymer ?
#
loop_
_entity_poly.entity_id
_entity_poly.type
_entity_poly.pdbx_seq_one_letter_code
_entity_poly.pdbx_strand_id
1 'polypeptide(L)' 'ERAKSDGVDIVLEPWEDMIHVWHLFAARLPEGQQAIDRIGEFVQKHTA' A
#
# COMPACT_ATOMS: atom_id res chain seq x y z
N GLU A 1 -9.43 -10.84 3.89
CA GLU A 1 -10.65 -11.67 4.07
C GLU A 1 -11.67 -11.11 5.05
N ARG A 2 -11.44 -11.02 6.37
CA ARG A 2 -12.48 -10.58 7.34
C ARG A 2 -13.21 -9.27 6.95
N ALA A 3 -12.46 -8.20 6.72
CA ALA A 3 -13.03 -6.90 6.32
C ALA A 3 -13.87 -7.00 5.02
N LYS A 4 -13.42 -7.80 4.04
CA LYS A 4 -14.17 -8.06 2.81
C LYS A 4 -15.50 -8.76 3.10
N SER A 5 -15.49 -9.76 3.98
CA SER A 5 -16.69 -10.49 4.40
C SER A 5 -17.70 -9.59 5.12
N ASP A 6 -17.24 -8.55 5.79
CA ASP A 6 -18.08 -7.55 6.48
C ASP A 6 -18.57 -6.42 5.54
N GLY A 7 -18.31 -6.53 4.23
CA GLY A 7 -18.76 -5.54 3.24
C GLY A 7 -17.94 -4.26 3.19
N VAL A 8 -16.75 -4.24 3.81
CA VAL A 8 -15.82 -3.11 3.71
C VAL A 8 -15.20 -3.10 2.31
N ASP A 9 -15.17 -1.93 1.67
CA ASP A 9 -14.39 -1.74 0.44
C ASP A 9 -12.90 -1.82 0.77
N ILE A 10 -12.20 -2.81 0.20
CA ILE A 10 -10.81 -3.10 0.53
C ILE A 10 -9.94 -3.17 -0.72
N VAL A 11 -8.71 -2.70 -0.56
CA VAL A 11 -7.61 -2.91 -1.50
C VAL A 11 -6.49 -3.63 -0.74
N LEU A 12 -6.08 -4.80 -1.22
CA LEU A 12 -4.93 -5.53 -0.71
C LEU A 12 -3.93 -5.69 -1.85
N GLU A 13 -2.71 -5.19 -1.65
CA GLU A 13 -1.62 -5.30 -2.61
C GLU A 13 -0.49 -6.09 -1.95
N PRO A 14 -0.38 -7.41 -2.20
CA PRO A 14 0.80 -8.17 -1.81
C PRO A 14 1.95 -7.81 -2.75
N TRP A 15 3.12 -7.48 -2.19
CA TRP A 15 4.33 -7.24 -2.96
C TRP A 15 5.28 -8.42 -2.76
N GLU A 16 5.51 -9.17 -3.82
CA GLU A 16 6.43 -10.31 -3.81
C GLU A 16 7.86 -9.84 -3.47
N ASP A 17 8.61 -10.71 -2.80
CA ASP A 17 10.01 -10.49 -2.39
C ASP A 17 10.28 -9.31 -1.45
N MET A 18 9.24 -8.61 -0.97
CA MET A 18 9.39 -7.52 -0.02
C MET A 18 9.39 -8.01 1.43
N ILE A 19 10.39 -7.55 2.20
CA ILE A 19 10.46 -7.76 3.64
C ILE A 19 9.47 -6.85 4.38
N HIS A 20 9.15 -7.16 5.64
CA HIS A 20 8.28 -6.33 6.47
C HIS A 20 8.70 -4.85 6.49
N VAL A 21 7.76 -3.96 6.17
CA VAL A 21 7.93 -2.48 6.15
C VAL A 21 9.10 -2.02 5.26
N TRP A 22 9.24 -2.63 4.08
CA TRP A 22 10.24 -2.24 3.08
C TRP A 22 10.17 -0.75 2.66
N HIS A 23 9.01 -0.10 2.83
CA HIS A 23 8.78 1.34 2.64
C HIS A 23 9.83 2.23 3.32
N LEU A 24 10.38 1.82 4.48
CA LEU A 24 11.44 2.57 5.17
C LEU A 24 12.72 2.72 4.33
N PHE A 25 12.90 1.86 3.33
CA PHE A 25 14.04 1.89 2.42
C PHE A 25 13.76 2.65 1.13
N ALA A 26 12.68 3.42 1.01
CA ALA A 26 12.32 4.16 -0.22
C ALA A 26 13.47 4.99 -0.84
N ALA A 27 14.39 5.50 -0.03
CA ALA A 27 15.57 6.23 -0.50
C ALA A 27 16.60 5.35 -1.25
N ARG A 28 16.51 4.02 -1.16
CA ARG A 28 17.46 3.05 -1.75
C ARG A 28 16.79 1.86 -2.45
N LEU A 29 15.50 1.66 -2.24
CA LEU A 29 14.68 0.60 -2.80
C LEU A 29 13.51 1.24 -3.57
N PRO A 30 13.49 1.19 -4.91
CA PRO A 30 12.46 1.84 -5.73
C PRO A 30 11.03 1.45 -5.36
N GLU A 31 10.81 0.19 -5.03
CA GLU A 31 9.53 -0.38 -4.59
C GLU A 31 9.02 0.29 -3.31
N GLY A 32 9.92 0.78 -2.45
CA GLY A 32 9.55 1.55 -1.27
C GLY A 32 8.92 2.89 -1.64
N GLN A 33 9.46 3.60 -2.64
CA GLN A 33 8.88 4.85 -3.11
C GLN A 33 7.58 4.61 -3.89
N GLN A 34 7.53 3.59 -4.75
CA GLN A 34 6.32 3.23 -5.51
C GLN A 34 5.14 2.92 -4.58
N ALA A 35 5.38 2.21 -3.49
CA ALA A 35 4.34 1.92 -2.51
C ALA A 35 3.87 3.18 -1.75
N ILE A 36 4.77 4.11 -1.42
CA ILE A 36 4.41 5.41 -0.82
C ILE A 36 3.54 6.23 -1.79
N ASP A 37 3.90 6.27 -3.07
CA ASP A 37 3.12 6.97 -4.09
C ASP A 37 1.71 6.37 -4.22
N ARG A 38 1.59 5.04 -4.20
CA ARG A 38 0.29 4.34 -4.20
C ARG A 38 -0.56 4.65 -3.00
N ILE A 39 0.03 4.73 -1.80
CA ILE A 39 -0.69 5.16 -0.59
C ILE A 39 -1.16 6.61 -0.75
N GLY A 40 -0.33 7.48 -1.33
CA GLY A 40 -0.71 8.86 -1.64
C GLY A 40 -1.92 8.97 -2.55
N GLU A 41 -1.96 8.18 -3.63
CA GLU A 41 -3.13 8.10 -4.53
C GLU A 41 -4.39 7.62 -3.80
N PHE A 42 -4.26 6.61 -2.92
CA PHE A 42 -5.37 6.13 -2.12
C PHE A 42 -5.92 7.24 -1.21
N VAL A 43 -5.05 7.96 -0.48
CA VAL A 43 -5.49 9.06 0.39
C VAL A 43 -6.20 10.13 -0.43
N GLN A 44 -5.58 10.62 -1.51
CA GLN A 44 -6.17 11.65 -2.37
C GLN A 44 -7.55 11.25 -2.91
N LYS A 45 -7.72 10.00 -3.36
CA LYS A 45 -9.00 9.49 -3.85
C LYS A 45 -10.12 9.54 -2.80
N HIS A 46 -9.80 9.40 -1.51
CA HIS A 46 -10.81 9.25 -0.45
C HIS A 46 -10.97 10.48 0.43
N THR A 47 -10.10 11.48 0.29
CA THR A 47 -10.13 12.71 1.10
C THR A 47 -10.25 14.00 0.29
N ALA A 48 -10.26 13.92 -1.05
CA ALA A 48 -10.50 15.05 -1.92
C ALA A 48 -12.00 15.40 -2.03
#